data_AF-A6KH20-F1
#
_entry.id   AF-A6KH20-F1
#
_cell.length_a   1.000
_cell.length_b   1.000
_cell.length_c   1.000
_cell.angle_alpha   90.00
_cell.angle_beta   90.00
_cell.angle_gamma   90.00
#
_symmetry.space_group_name_H-M   'P 1'
#
loop_
_entity.id
_entity.type
_entity.pdbx_description
1 polymer ?
#
loop_
_entity_poly.entity_id
_entity_poly.type
_entity_poly.pdbx_seq_one_letter_code
_entity_poly.pdbx_strand_id
1 'polypeptide(L)'
;MFNTEPPAGTRAVPGGGCRVMEQKEVPSGFRDEACGKETPPGYAGLCQAHYKEYLVSLINAHSLDPATLYEVEELETATARYLHLTPQPMDGEDLPAYQARLLQKLREEVPLGQSIARRRK
;
A
#
# COMPACT_ATOMS: atom_id res chain seq x y z
N MET A 1 10.24 -10.25 -2.87
CA MET A 1 11.00 -9.63 -3.98
C MET A 1 10.05 -8.73 -4.74
N PHE A 2 10.49 -7.55 -5.16
CA PHE A 2 9.74 -6.61 -5.99
C PHE A 2 10.65 -6.09 -7.10
N ASN A 3 10.06 -5.54 -8.17
CA ASN A 3 10.80 -5.08 -9.34
C ASN A 3 11.04 -3.59 -9.20
N THR A 4 12.25 -3.13 -9.48
CA THR A 4 12.59 -1.70 -9.62
C THR A 4 12.90 -1.33 -11.06
N GLU A 5 13.26 -2.32 -11.88
CA GLU A 5 13.48 -2.17 -13.31
C GLU A 5 12.31 -2.76 -14.12
N PRO A 6 12.02 -2.23 -15.31
CA PRO A 6 11.05 -2.83 -16.20
C PRO A 6 11.42 -4.31 -16.48
N PRO A 7 10.46 -5.25 -16.45
CA PRO A 7 10.73 -6.64 -16.80
C PRO A 7 11.35 -6.78 -18.19
N ALA A 8 12.23 -7.77 -18.37
CA ALA A 8 12.82 -8.07 -19.67
C ALA A 8 11.72 -8.29 -20.73
N GLY A 9 11.90 -7.70 -21.91
CA GLY A 9 10.91 -7.76 -23.00
C GLY A 9 9.74 -6.77 -22.85
N THR A 10 9.77 -5.86 -21.87
CA THR A 10 8.80 -4.76 -21.77
C THR A 10 8.89 -3.88 -23.01
N ARG A 11 7.81 -3.84 -23.80
CA ARG A 11 7.68 -2.92 -24.93
C ARG A 11 7.49 -1.49 -24.42
N ALA A 12 8.19 -0.54 -25.04
CA ALA A 12 7.96 0.87 -24.79
C ALA A 12 6.56 1.27 -25.29
N VAL A 13 5.90 2.14 -24.54
CA VAL A 13 4.63 2.75 -24.98
C VAL A 13 4.95 3.81 -26.04
N PRO A 14 4.16 3.93 -27.13
CA PRO A 14 4.28 5.06 -28.06
C PRO A 14 4.12 6.38 -27.29
N GLY A 15 5.13 7.25 -27.34
CA GLY A 15 5.18 8.50 -26.55
C GLY A 15 5.83 8.38 -25.16
N GLY A 16 6.24 7.17 -24.76
CA GLY A 16 6.84 6.89 -23.46
C GLY A 16 5.83 6.85 -22.31
N GLY A 17 6.34 6.77 -21.08
CA GLY A 17 5.53 6.80 -19.87
C GLY A 17 4.91 5.47 -19.47
N CYS A 18 4.00 5.54 -18.49
CA CYS A 18 3.45 4.39 -17.81
C CYS A 18 2.54 3.56 -18.72
N ARG A 19 2.79 2.25 -18.73
CA ARG A 19 2.14 1.28 -19.62
C ARG A 19 0.84 0.67 -19.11
N VAL A 20 0.39 1.01 -17.90
CA VAL A 20 -0.86 0.45 -17.37
C VAL A 20 -2.01 0.92 -18.24
N MET A 21 -2.83 -0.01 -18.71
CA MET A 21 -4.02 0.32 -19.50
C MET A 21 -5.11 0.81 -18.56
N GLU A 22 -5.65 1.99 -18.87
CA GLU A 22 -6.75 2.63 -18.16
C GLU A 22 -7.93 2.79 -19.13
N GLN A 23 -9.15 2.63 -18.63
CA GLN A 23 -10.36 3.02 -19.35
C GLN A 23 -10.58 4.51 -19.11
N LYS A 24 -10.10 5.36 -20.03
CA LYS A 24 -10.17 6.81 -19.91
C LYS A 24 -11.48 7.34 -20.48
N GLU A 25 -12.05 8.33 -19.80
CA GLU A 25 -13.19 9.09 -20.29
C GLU A 25 -12.78 9.99 -21.46
N VAL A 26 -13.58 9.94 -22.52
CA VAL A 26 -13.45 10.75 -23.74
C VAL A 26 -14.83 11.30 -24.13
N PRO A 27 -14.93 12.34 -24.97
CA PRO A 27 -16.24 12.91 -25.34
C PRO A 27 -17.26 11.89 -25.89
N SER A 28 -16.79 10.78 -26.48
CA SER A 28 -17.60 9.70 -27.04
C SER A 28 -17.79 8.49 -26.11
N GLY A 29 -17.58 8.65 -24.80
CA GLY A 29 -17.68 7.56 -23.81
C GLY A 29 -16.33 7.18 -23.22
N PHE A 30 -15.92 5.93 -23.40
CA PHE A 30 -14.68 5.41 -22.81
C PHE A 30 -13.76 4.80 -23.86
N ARG A 31 -12.45 4.92 -23.62
CA ARG A 31 -11.42 4.32 -24.45
C ARG A 31 -10.31 3.73 -23.60
N ASP A 32 -9.89 2.52 -23.94
CA ASP A 32 -8.69 1.91 -23.35
C ASP A 32 -7.44 2.59 -23.89
N GLU A 33 -6.70 3.25 -23.02
CA GLU A 33 -5.44 3.91 -23.35
C GLU A 33 -4.40 3.67 -22.27
N ALA A 34 -3.13 3.67 -22.65
CA ALA A 34 -2.06 3.62 -21.66
C ALA A 34 -2.13 4.86 -20.76
N CYS A 35 -1.81 4.67 -19.48
CA CYS A 35 -1.75 5.73 -18.48
C CYS A 35 -0.90 6.90 -18.99
N GLY A 36 0.31 6.62 -19.51
CA GLY A 36 1.18 7.59 -20.16
C GLY A 36 1.87 8.57 -19.21
N LYS A 37 1.56 8.56 -17.91
CA LYS A 37 2.22 9.39 -16.89
C LYS A 37 3.71 9.07 -16.78
N GLU A 38 4.49 10.02 -16.28
CA GLU A 38 5.94 9.89 -16.07
C GLU A 38 6.32 8.64 -15.27
N THR A 39 7.43 8.00 -15.66
CA THR A 39 7.96 6.77 -15.04
C THR A 39 9.34 7.05 -14.42
N PRO A 40 9.40 7.34 -13.10
CA PRO A 40 10.66 7.59 -12.42
C PRO A 40 11.60 6.37 -12.48
N PRO A 41 12.93 6.58 -12.41
CA PRO A 41 13.88 5.50 -12.20
C PRO A 41 13.55 4.68 -10.95
N GLY A 42 13.74 3.36 -11.01
CA GLY A 42 13.46 2.46 -9.88
C GLY A 42 11.98 2.09 -9.69
N TYR A 43 11.07 2.55 -10.55
CA TYR A 43 9.62 2.30 -10.45
C TYR A 43 9.13 1.26 -11.47
N ALA A 44 10.04 0.40 -11.95
CA ALA A 44 9.77 -0.69 -12.88
C ALA A 44 9.05 -0.28 -14.18
N GLY A 45 9.27 0.97 -14.63
CA GLY A 45 8.58 1.54 -15.80
C GLY A 45 7.10 1.86 -15.56
N LEU A 46 6.70 2.05 -14.30
CA LEU A 46 5.37 2.49 -13.90
C LEU A 46 5.41 3.93 -13.37
N CYS A 47 4.28 4.63 -13.43
CA CYS A 47 4.15 5.92 -12.75
C CYS A 47 4.02 5.70 -11.24
N GLN A 48 4.15 6.77 -10.45
CA GLN A 48 4.14 6.67 -8.99
C GLN A 48 2.87 6.00 -8.44
N ALA A 49 1.69 6.33 -8.96
CA ALA A 49 0.43 5.74 -8.50
C ALA A 49 0.41 4.22 -8.77
N HIS A 50 0.62 3.83 -10.02
CA HIS A 50 0.61 2.42 -10.41
C HIS A 50 1.74 1.60 -9.82
N TYR A 51 2.90 2.21 -9.55
CA TYR A 51 3.98 1.52 -8.85
C TYR A 51 3.60 1.25 -7.38
N LYS A 52 2.97 2.21 -6.71
CA LYS A 52 2.43 2.00 -5.36
C LYS A 52 1.34 0.92 -5.36
N GLU A 53 0.43 0.93 -6.32
CA GLU A 53 -0.59 -0.12 -6.48
C GLU A 53 0.05 -1.51 -6.68
N TYR A 54 1.08 -1.60 -7.51
CA TYR A 54 1.86 -2.83 -7.68
C TYR A 54 2.45 -3.31 -6.34
N LEU A 55 3.10 -2.42 -5.57
CA LEU A 55 3.67 -2.78 -4.27
C LEU A 55 2.59 -3.18 -3.26
N VAL A 56 1.46 -2.46 -3.21
CA VAL A 56 0.31 -2.79 -2.36
C VAL A 56 -0.27 -4.16 -2.74
N SER A 57 -0.31 -4.50 -4.03
CA SER A 57 -0.75 -5.83 -4.47
C SER A 57 0.14 -6.94 -3.90
N LEU A 58 1.45 -6.72 -3.80
CA LEU A 58 2.39 -7.68 -3.20
C LEU A 58 2.24 -7.73 -1.67
N ILE A 59 2.13 -6.57 -1.01
CA ILE A 59 1.87 -6.47 0.45
C ILE A 59 0.64 -7.30 0.82
N ASN A 60 -0.47 -7.08 0.10
CA ASN A 60 -1.73 -7.80 0.30
C ASN A 60 -1.60 -9.29 0.00
N ALA A 61 -0.99 -9.65 -1.13
CA ALA A 61 -0.79 -11.04 -1.53
C ALA A 61 -0.04 -11.86 -0.46
N HIS A 62 0.88 -11.22 0.25
CA HIS A 62 1.72 -11.83 1.29
C HIS A 62 1.22 -11.59 2.72
N SER A 63 0.07 -10.94 2.90
CA SER A 63 -0.50 -10.64 4.22
C SER A 63 0.46 -9.85 5.12
N LEU A 64 1.23 -8.94 4.54
CA LEU A 64 2.12 -8.08 5.30
C LEU A 64 1.29 -7.01 6.02
N ASP A 65 1.53 -6.86 7.31
CA ASP A 65 0.82 -5.92 8.16
C ASP A 65 1.57 -4.57 8.18
N PRO A 66 0.97 -3.47 7.68
CA PRO A 66 1.64 -2.17 7.70
C PRO A 66 1.88 -1.63 9.12
N ALA A 67 1.13 -2.09 10.13
CA ALA A 67 1.25 -1.58 11.49
C ALA A 67 2.63 -1.85 12.11
N THR A 68 3.38 -2.84 11.59
CA THR A 68 4.75 -3.11 12.07
C THR A 68 5.75 -1.98 11.79
N LEU A 69 5.36 -1.01 10.95
CA LEU A 69 6.17 0.15 10.59
C LEU A 69 5.59 1.46 11.12
N TYR A 70 4.49 1.41 11.88
CA TYR A 70 3.84 2.61 12.38
C TYR A 70 4.64 3.24 13.51
N GLU A 71 4.73 4.56 13.44
CA GLU A 71 5.11 5.39 14.58
C GLU A 71 3.96 5.46 15.60
N VAL A 72 4.24 5.99 16.79
CA VAL A 72 3.26 6.03 17.88
C VAL A 72 1.97 6.76 17.48
N GLU A 73 2.07 7.88 16.77
CA GLU A 73 0.92 8.68 16.34
C GLU A 73 0.02 7.93 15.34
N GLU A 74 0.63 7.10 14.49
CA GLU A 74 -0.10 6.26 13.54
C GLU A 74 -0.81 5.10 14.26
N LEU A 75 -0.18 4.50 15.28
CA LEU A 75 -0.80 3.50 16.14
C LEU A 75 -1.96 4.07 16.96
N GLU A 76 -1.82 5.29 17.49
CA GLU A 76 -2.90 5.98 18.20
C GLU A 76 -4.08 6.26 17.27
N THR A 77 -3.78 6.77 16.07
CA THR A 77 -4.79 7.02 15.03
C THR A 77 -5.52 5.74 14.62
N ALA A 78 -4.80 4.64 14.43
CA ALA A 78 -5.39 3.34 14.08
C ALA A 78 -6.24 2.78 15.23
N THR A 79 -5.75 2.88 16.47
CA THR A 79 -6.47 2.48 17.68
C THR A 79 -7.80 3.24 17.80
N ALA A 80 -7.78 4.56 17.64
CA ALA A 80 -9.00 5.38 17.67
C ALA A 80 -9.98 5.01 16.57
N ARG A 81 -9.47 4.77 15.35
CA ARG A 81 -10.30 4.42 14.19
C ARG A 81 -11.00 3.06 14.34
N TYR A 82 -10.25 2.03 14.74
CA TYR A 82 -10.72 0.65 14.65
C TYR A 82 -11.20 0.07 15.98
N LEU A 83 -10.66 0.55 17.10
CA LEU A 83 -11.07 0.10 18.44
C LEU A 83 -11.98 1.11 19.15
N HIS A 84 -12.16 2.32 18.57
CA HIS A 84 -12.99 3.39 19.15
C HIS A 84 -12.54 3.81 20.55
N LEU A 85 -11.23 3.79 20.79
CA LEU A 85 -10.59 4.19 22.03
C LEU A 85 -9.61 5.33 21.78
N THR A 86 -9.51 6.28 22.71
CA THR A 86 -8.40 7.25 22.72
C THR A 86 -7.30 6.69 23.60
N PRO A 87 -6.24 6.08 23.04
CA PRO A 87 -5.17 5.52 23.86
C PRO A 87 -4.39 6.61 24.58
N GLN A 88 -3.88 6.26 25.77
CA GLN A 88 -2.91 7.04 26.51
C GLN A 88 -1.86 6.10 27.13
N PRO A 89 -0.64 6.59 27.38
CA PRO A 89 0.34 5.87 28.18
C PRO A 89 -0.18 5.59 29.59
N MET A 90 0.17 4.45 30.16
CA MET A 90 -0.12 4.14 31.57
C MET A 90 0.90 4.81 32.50
N ASP A 91 0.56 4.92 33.78
CA ASP A 91 1.48 5.43 34.79
C ASP A 91 2.79 4.62 34.81
N GLY A 92 3.93 5.30 34.57
CA GLY A 92 5.25 4.68 34.52
C GLY A 92 5.58 3.93 33.23
N GLU A 93 4.70 3.97 32.22
CA GLU A 93 4.97 3.37 30.92
C GLU A 93 5.89 4.27 30.09
N ASP A 94 6.99 3.70 29.59
CA ASP A 94 7.87 4.40 28.66
C ASP A 94 7.35 4.32 27.22
N LEU A 95 7.91 5.17 26.35
CA LEU A 95 7.45 5.28 24.96
C LEU A 95 7.59 3.96 24.17
N PRO A 96 8.71 3.21 24.25
CA PRO A 96 8.82 1.91 23.58
C PRO A 96 7.78 0.89 24.07
N ALA A 97 7.51 0.81 25.38
CA ALA A 97 6.49 -0.08 25.93
C ALA A 97 5.09 0.32 25.46
N TYR A 98 4.79 1.63 25.44
CA TYR A 98 3.53 2.15 24.93
C TYR A 98 3.31 1.79 23.45
N GLN A 99 4.30 2.02 22.60
CA GLN A 99 4.25 1.68 21.17
C GLN A 99 4.05 0.17 20.98
N ALA A 100 4.79 -0.66 21.71
CA ALA A 100 4.68 -2.12 21.62
C ALA A 100 3.29 -2.62 22.06
N ARG A 101 2.73 -2.05 23.13
CA ARG A 101 1.38 -2.38 23.63
C ARG A 101 0.29 -2.02 22.62
N LEU A 102 0.35 -0.82 22.03
CA LEU A 102 -0.62 -0.42 21.00
C LEU A 102 -0.54 -1.32 19.77
N LEU A 103 0.67 -1.61 19.30
CA LEU A 103 0.87 -2.52 18.16
C LEU A 103 0.34 -3.92 18.45
N GLN A 104 0.63 -4.48 19.62
CA GLN A 104 0.13 -5.79 20.02
C GLN A 104 -1.41 -5.82 20.03
N LYS A 105 -2.04 -4.86 20.72
CA LYS A 105 -3.49 -4.78 20.82
C LYS A 105 -4.15 -4.66 19.44
N LEU A 106 -3.61 -3.79 18.57
CA LEU A 106 -4.13 -3.60 17.22
C LEU A 106 -4.07 -4.91 16.41
N ARG A 107 -2.97 -5.65 16.49
CA ARG A 107 -2.77 -6.90 15.72
C ARG A 107 -3.62 -8.06 16.22
N GLU A 108 -3.93 -8.09 17.51
CA GLU A 108 -4.77 -9.13 18.12
C GLU A 108 -6.27 -8.89 17.88
N GLU A 109 -6.71 -7.63 17.93
CA GLU A 109 -8.14 -7.29 17.88
C GLU A 109 -8.63 -6.84 16.50
N VAL A 110 -7.75 -6.30 15.64
CA VAL A 110 -8.14 -5.77 14.32
C VAL A 110 -7.48 -6.59 13.21
N PRO A 111 -8.23 -7.49 12.54
CA PRO A 111 -7.66 -8.26 11.45
C PRO A 111 -7.37 -7.39 10.23
N LEU A 112 -6.34 -7.75 9.47
CA LEU A 112 -6.16 -7.23 8.11
C LEU A 112 -7.41 -7.52 7.25
N GLY A 113 -7.60 -6.74 6.18
CA GLY A 113 -8.80 -6.81 5.34
C GLY A 113 -9.20 -8.25 4.94
N GLN A 114 -10.39 -8.65 5.36
CA GLN A 114 -10.86 -10.05 5.25
C GLN A 114 -11.28 -10.42 3.83
N SER A 115 -11.75 -9.45 3.04
CA SER A 115 -12.15 -9.61 1.64
C SER A 115 -11.02 -9.37 0.65
N ILE A 116 -9.82 -9.02 1.12
CA ILE A 116 -8.66 -8.81 0.26
C ILE A 116 -8.14 -10.17 -0.22
N ALA A 117 -8.00 -10.33 -1.53
CA ALA A 117 -7.45 -11.55 -2.12
C ALA A 117 -5.97 -11.75 -1.71
N ARG A 118 -5.66 -12.95 -1.21
CA ARG A 118 -4.31 -13.35 -0.74
C ARG A 118 -3.79 -14.52 -1.58
N ARG A 119 -2.47 -14.66 -1.72
CA ARG A 119 -1.90 -15.85 -2.36
C ARG A 119 -2.22 -17.08 -1.51
N ARG A 120 -2.84 -18.09 -2.12
CA ARG A 120 -2.96 -19.43 -1.54
C ARG A 120 -1.62 -20.14 -1.76
N LYS A 121 -1.04 -20.71 -0.71
CA LYS A 121 0.17 -21.53 -0.80
C LYS A 121 -0.12 -22.84 -1.52
#